data_AF-A0AB74N5B3-F1
#
_entry.id   AF-A0AB74N5B3-F1
#
_cell.length_a   1.000
_cell.length_b   1.000
_cell.length_c   1.000
_cell.angle_alpha   90.00
_cell.angle_beta   90.00
_cell.angle_gamma   90.00
#
_symmetry.space_group_name_H-M   'P 1'
#
loop_
_entity.id
_entity.type
_entity.pdbx_description
1 polymer ?
#
loop_
_entity_poly.entity_id
_entity_poly.type
_entity_poly.pdbx_seq_one_letter_code
_entity_poly.pdbx_strand_id
1 'polypeptide(L)'
;KISPDGKWVVTGSDNRGNFMWSIQNPNLRLGIARINDGIYDNKIKGYDKSKLLPVPEKFQEIQAAGLFNVLAVAFLTDKNFILFDRNAKDRIHPIYTTGDPWIQGYVDLGKRKSISQSNLSIGSSPKAHILVISQGSGIAVYRYHPETKKLEKIWVAD
;
A
#
# COMPACT_ATOMS: atom_id res chain seq x y z
N LYS A 1 3.01 11.34 -1.04
CA LYS A 1 4.35 11.10 -0.47
C LYS A 1 5.37 11.00 -1.59
N ILE A 2 6.51 11.67 -1.48
CA ILE A 2 7.60 11.58 -2.45
C ILE A 2 8.35 10.26 -2.20
N SER A 3 8.74 9.56 -3.27
CA SER A 3 9.55 8.35 -3.16
C SER A 3 10.94 8.67 -2.60
N PRO A 4 11.56 7.76 -1.83
CA PRO A 4 12.88 8.03 -1.26
C PRO A 4 13.97 8.30 -2.30
N ASP A 5 13.83 7.77 -3.52
CA ASP A 5 14.72 8.07 -4.64
C ASP A 5 14.44 9.43 -5.33
N GLY A 6 13.41 10.17 -4.90
CA GLY A 6 13.06 11.49 -5.41
C GLY A 6 12.48 11.51 -6.82
N LYS A 7 12.11 10.35 -7.38
CA LYS A 7 11.65 10.25 -8.79
C LYS A 7 10.14 10.26 -8.96
N TRP A 8 9.38 9.93 -7.92
CA TRP A 8 7.94 9.75 -7.99
C TRP A 8 7.20 10.43 -6.83
N VAL A 9 6.02 10.96 -7.11
CA VAL A 9 5.02 11.30 -6.09
C VAL A 9 3.95 10.23 -6.12
N VAL A 10 3.61 9.63 -4.98
CA VAL A 10 2.51 8.67 -4.84
C VAL A 10 1.40 9.29 -4.00
N THR A 11 0.15 9.17 -4.42
CA THR A 11 -1.02 9.63 -3.65
C THR A 11 -2.07 8.56 -3.51
N GLY A 12 -2.72 8.59 -2.35
CA GLY A 12 -4.01 7.94 -2.11
C GLY A 12 -5.16 8.92 -2.34
N SER A 13 -6.36 8.40 -2.58
CA SER A 13 -7.60 9.19 -2.64
C SER A 13 -8.70 8.53 -1.83
N ASP A 14 -9.69 9.34 -1.44
CA ASP A 14 -10.97 8.90 -0.88
C ASP A 14 -12.00 8.52 -1.97
N ASN A 15 -11.67 8.70 -3.25
CA ASN A 15 -12.57 8.48 -4.38
C ASN A 15 -11.94 7.61 -5.49
N ARG A 16 -11.41 6.43 -5.14
CA ARG A 16 -10.87 5.39 -6.05
C ARG A 16 -9.61 5.74 -6.84
N GLY A 17 -9.25 7.02 -6.94
CA GLY A 17 -8.12 7.50 -7.73
C GLY A 17 -6.79 7.42 -7.00
N ASN A 18 -6.13 6.26 -7.01
CA ASN A 18 -4.76 6.11 -6.51
C ASN A 18 -3.79 6.24 -7.69
N PHE A 19 -2.78 7.09 -7.53
CA PHE A 19 -1.92 7.48 -8.64
C PHE A 19 -0.47 7.65 -8.20
N MET A 20 0.42 7.56 -9.20
CA MET A 20 1.79 8.05 -9.08
C MET A 20 2.15 8.95 -10.26
N TRP A 21 2.95 9.98 -10.00
CA TRP A 21 3.44 10.93 -11.00
C TRP A 21 4.96 10.92 -11.01
N SER A 22 5.54 10.95 -12.21
CA SER A 22 6.97 11.22 -12.33
C SER A 22 7.27 12.66 -11.95
N ILE A 23 8.29 12.87 -11.13
CA ILE A 23 8.78 14.21 -10.77
C ILE A 23 9.49 14.86 -11.96
N GLN A 24 10.21 14.06 -12.77
CA GLN A 24 10.94 14.56 -13.94
C GLN A 24 10.01 14.87 -15.11
N ASN A 25 8.87 14.17 -15.22
CA ASN A 25 7.84 14.44 -16.21
C ASN A 25 6.45 14.42 -15.54
N PRO A 26 5.96 15.56 -15.01
CA PRO A 26 4.69 15.62 -14.29
C PRO A 26 3.46 15.20 -15.10
N ASN A 27 3.54 15.20 -16.43
CA ASN A 27 2.48 14.72 -17.31
C ASN A 27 2.41 13.17 -17.35
N LEU A 28 3.48 12.48 -16.94
CA LEU A 28 3.47 11.04 -16.76
C LEU A 28 2.81 10.69 -15.42
N ARG A 29 1.49 10.51 -15.48
CA ARG A 29 0.66 10.00 -14.39
C ARG A 29 0.25 8.55 -14.66
N LEU A 30 0.47 7.68 -13.69
CA LEU A 30 0.06 6.28 -13.73
C LEU A 30 -1.03 6.02 -12.69
N GLY A 31 -2.14 5.40 -13.12
CA GLY A 31 -3.16 4.86 -12.22
C GLY A 31 -2.68 3.54 -11.61
N ILE A 32 -2.89 3.35 -10.31
CA ILE A 32 -2.42 2.17 -9.58
C ILE A 32 -3.46 1.06 -9.64
N ALA A 33 -3.01 -0.18 -9.91
CA ALA A 33 -3.88 -1.35 -10.03
C ALA A 33 -4.59 -1.66 -8.70
N ARG A 34 -5.89 -1.93 -8.77
CA ARG A 34 -6.71 -2.35 -7.63
C ARG A 34 -6.82 -3.87 -7.58
N ILE A 35 -6.95 -4.42 -6.37
CA ILE A 35 -7.17 -5.86 -6.17
C ILE A 35 -8.45 -6.26 -6.91
N ASN A 36 -8.42 -7.37 -7.65
CA ASN A 36 -9.52 -7.94 -8.47
C ASN A 36 -10.01 -7.08 -9.65
N ASP A 37 -9.79 -5.78 -9.61
CA ASP A 37 -10.26 -4.84 -10.61
C ASP A 37 -9.19 -4.50 -11.66
N GLY A 38 -7.91 -4.41 -11.29
CA GLY A 38 -6.86 -3.95 -12.21
C GLY A 38 -6.82 -2.42 -12.36
N ILE A 39 -6.42 -1.93 -13.53
CA ILE A 39 -6.24 -0.50 -13.82
C ILE A 39 -7.35 -0.03 -14.75
N TYR A 40 -8.00 1.09 -14.43
CA TYR A 40 -8.99 1.66 -15.35
C TYR A 40 -8.29 2.26 -16.58
N ASP A 41 -8.69 1.84 -17.78
CA ASP A 41 -8.20 2.34 -19.05
C ASP A 41 -9.34 2.97 -19.86
N ASN A 42 -9.19 4.27 -20.11
CA ASN A 42 -10.13 5.07 -20.89
C ASN A 42 -10.28 4.60 -22.34
N LYS A 43 -9.24 3.99 -22.93
CA LYS A 43 -9.28 3.52 -24.33
C LYS A 43 -10.27 2.38 -24.51
N ILE A 44 -10.29 1.45 -23.56
CA ILE A 44 -11.21 0.31 -23.57
C ILE A 44 -12.49 0.56 -22.76
N LYS A 45 -12.63 1.76 -22.15
CA LYS A 45 -13.72 2.13 -21.22
C LYS A 45 -13.99 1.06 -20.17
N GLY A 46 -12.92 0.51 -19.60
CA GLY A 46 -12.99 -0.67 -18.74
C GLY A 46 -11.74 -0.82 -17.91
N TYR A 47 -11.61 -1.97 -17.25
CA TYR A 47 -10.43 -2.27 -16.47
C TYR A 47 -9.50 -3.24 -17.20
N ASP A 48 -8.26 -2.83 -17.38
CA ASP A 48 -7.18 -3.71 -17.77
C ASP A 48 -6.80 -4.61 -16.58
N LYS A 49 -6.93 -5.92 -16.80
CA LYS A 49 -6.58 -6.98 -15.85
C LYS A 49 -5.43 -7.85 -16.34
N SER A 50 -4.79 -7.50 -17.46
CA SER A 50 -3.81 -8.33 -18.17
C SER A 50 -2.60 -8.74 -17.33
N LYS A 51 -2.21 -7.91 -16.35
CA LYS A 51 -1.10 -8.18 -15.42
C LYS A 51 -1.54 -8.20 -13.95
N LEU A 52 -2.82 -8.45 -13.71
CA LEU A 52 -3.33 -8.49 -12.34
C LEU A 52 -2.77 -9.70 -11.60
N LEU A 53 -2.08 -9.45 -10.49
CA LEU A 53 -1.60 -10.51 -9.60
C LEU A 53 -2.77 -10.96 -8.71
N PRO A 54 -3.22 -12.23 -8.75
CA PRO A 54 -4.29 -12.70 -7.87
C PRO A 54 -3.84 -12.69 -6.41
N VAL A 55 -4.80 -12.53 -5.50
CA VAL A 55 -4.55 -12.65 -4.06
C VAL A 55 -4.18 -14.11 -3.76
N PRO A 56 -3.02 -14.38 -3.11
CA PRO A 56 -2.61 -15.74 -2.75
C PRO A 56 -3.68 -16.49 -1.94
N GLU A 57 -3.83 -17.80 -2.18
CA GLU A 57 -4.85 -18.66 -1.56
C GLU A 57 -4.87 -18.57 -0.02
N LYS A 58 -3.70 -18.54 0.61
CA LYS A 58 -3.52 -18.34 2.07
C LYS A 58 -4.19 -17.08 2.64
N PHE A 59 -4.63 -16.16 1.80
CA PHE A 59 -5.27 -14.90 2.18
C PHE A 59 -6.77 -14.85 1.81
N GLN A 60 -7.35 -15.90 1.23
CA GLN A 60 -8.74 -15.88 0.75
C GLN A 60 -9.77 -15.57 1.85
N GLU A 61 -9.54 -16.02 3.08
CA GLU A 61 -10.42 -15.74 4.23
C GLU A 61 -10.06 -14.46 4.98
N ILE A 62 -9.06 -13.70 4.49
CA ILE A 62 -8.58 -12.48 5.13
C ILE A 62 -8.98 -11.29 4.27
N GLN A 63 -9.66 -10.33 4.89
CA GLN A 63 -10.14 -9.14 4.21
C GLN A 63 -8.97 -8.34 3.59
N ALA A 64 -9.05 -8.12 2.28
CA ALA A 64 -8.08 -7.37 1.51
C ALA A 64 -8.50 -5.91 1.34
N ALA A 65 -7.51 -5.04 1.31
CA ALA A 65 -7.68 -3.60 1.16
C ALA A 65 -8.37 -3.24 -0.15
N GLY A 66 -9.55 -2.62 -0.05
CA GLY A 66 -10.27 -2.13 -1.23
C GLY A 66 -9.61 -0.88 -1.84
N LEU A 67 -8.77 -0.18 -1.06
CA LEU A 67 -8.06 1.05 -1.46
C LEU A 67 -8.98 2.17 -1.98
N PHE A 68 -10.19 2.24 -1.44
CA PHE A 68 -11.18 3.27 -1.74
C PHE A 68 -10.99 4.54 -0.91
N ASN A 69 -10.50 4.40 0.33
CA ASN A 69 -10.30 5.47 1.31
C ASN A 69 -8.87 5.40 1.84
N VAL A 70 -7.90 5.86 1.05
CA VAL A 70 -6.48 5.75 1.39
C VAL A 70 -6.05 6.94 2.26
N LEU A 71 -5.64 6.63 3.49
CA LEU A 71 -5.19 7.61 4.48
C LEU A 71 -3.71 7.97 4.35
N ALA A 72 -2.89 7.02 3.92
CA ALA A 72 -1.44 7.20 3.92
C ALA A 72 -0.74 6.36 2.86
N VAL A 73 0.48 6.79 2.54
CA VAL A 73 1.44 6.03 1.73
C VAL A 73 2.65 5.72 2.60
N ALA A 74 3.08 4.46 2.62
CA ALA A 74 4.29 4.05 3.32
C ALA A 74 5.27 3.39 2.37
N PHE A 75 6.47 3.98 2.26
CA PHE A 75 7.59 3.37 1.54
C PHE A 75 8.28 2.36 2.45
N LEU A 76 8.47 1.15 1.94
CA LEU A 76 9.13 0.01 2.57
C LEU A 76 10.57 -0.15 2.08
N THR A 77 10.85 0.33 0.87
CA THR A 77 12.20 0.50 0.27
C THR A 77 12.22 1.83 -0.50
N ASP A 78 13.32 2.11 -1.21
CA ASP A 78 13.41 3.30 -2.07
C ASP A 78 12.33 3.38 -3.15
N LYS A 79 11.71 2.24 -3.49
CA LYS A 79 10.69 2.15 -4.53
C LYS A 79 9.44 1.39 -4.13
N ASN A 80 9.54 0.43 -3.21
CA ASN A 80 8.40 -0.38 -2.81
C ASN A 80 7.57 0.38 -1.79
N PHE A 81 6.26 0.37 -1.95
CA PHE A 81 5.34 1.02 -1.05
C PHE A 81 4.02 0.26 -0.92
N ILE A 82 3.30 0.60 0.14
CA ILE A 82 1.90 0.20 0.34
C ILE A 82 1.04 1.44 0.54
N LEU A 83 -0.21 1.35 0.10
CA LEU A 83 -1.25 2.32 0.39
C LEU A 83 -2.03 1.82 1.60
N PHE A 84 -2.29 2.68 2.57
CA PHE A 84 -3.00 2.34 3.79
C PHE A 84 -4.43 2.84 3.73
N ASP A 85 -5.39 1.93 3.87
CA ASP A 85 -6.80 2.28 3.95
C ASP A 85 -7.27 2.62 5.38
N ARG A 86 -8.40 3.31 5.43
CA ARG A 86 -9.08 3.71 6.67
C ARG A 86 -9.65 2.52 7.45
N ASN A 87 -10.06 1.46 6.78
CA ASN A 87 -10.79 0.38 7.41
C ASN A 87 -9.83 -0.60 8.10
N ALA A 88 -9.80 -0.56 9.43
CA ALA A 88 -8.90 -1.38 10.24
C ALA A 88 -9.08 -2.91 10.07
N LYS A 89 -10.22 -3.38 9.53
CA LYS A 89 -10.44 -4.79 9.20
C LYS A 89 -9.66 -5.25 7.98
N ASP A 90 -9.33 -4.33 7.08
CA ASP A 90 -8.48 -4.62 5.92
C ASP A 90 -7.08 -4.96 6.44
N ARG A 91 -6.62 -6.16 6.11
CA ARG A 91 -5.34 -6.71 6.59
C ARG A 91 -4.39 -6.93 5.44
N ILE A 92 -4.90 -7.47 4.34
CA ILE A 92 -4.10 -7.81 3.18
C ILE A 92 -3.96 -6.58 2.30
N HIS A 93 -2.74 -6.05 2.21
CA HIS A 93 -2.43 -4.86 1.45
C HIS A 93 -1.51 -5.20 0.27
N PRO A 94 -1.76 -4.65 -0.92
CA PRO A 94 -0.90 -4.86 -2.07
C PRO A 94 0.39 -4.04 -1.92
N ILE A 95 1.51 -4.64 -2.33
CA ILE A 95 2.80 -3.96 -2.50
C ILE A 95 2.87 -3.46 -3.95
N TYR A 96 3.33 -2.23 -4.11
CA TYR A 96 3.62 -1.62 -5.40
C TYR A 96 5.09 -1.20 -5.46
N THR A 97 5.58 -0.95 -6.67
CA THR A 97 6.90 -0.38 -6.94
C THR A 97 6.73 0.87 -7.78
N THR A 98 7.36 1.98 -7.41
CA THR A 98 7.26 3.23 -8.19
C THR A 98 7.70 3.04 -9.64
N GLY A 99 6.91 3.55 -10.58
CA GLY A 99 7.10 3.39 -12.02
C GLY A 99 6.44 2.14 -12.60
N ASP A 100 5.95 1.23 -11.76
CA ASP A 100 5.13 0.09 -12.18
C ASP A 100 3.75 0.17 -11.49
N PRO A 101 2.66 0.37 -12.25
CA PRO A 101 1.33 0.50 -11.66
C PRO A 101 0.75 -0.81 -11.14
N TRP A 102 1.37 -1.96 -11.45
CA TRP A 102 0.84 -3.28 -11.12
C TRP A 102 1.24 -3.75 -9.72
N ILE A 103 0.39 -4.60 -9.15
CA ILE A 103 0.62 -5.22 -7.84
C ILE A 103 1.82 -6.17 -7.93
N GLN A 104 2.78 -5.97 -7.02
CA GLN A 104 4.03 -6.71 -6.97
C GLN A 104 4.03 -7.83 -5.93
N GLY A 105 3.03 -7.85 -5.04
CA GLY A 105 2.92 -8.79 -3.94
C GLY A 105 1.88 -8.33 -2.93
N TYR A 106 1.77 -9.04 -1.81
CA TYR A 106 0.79 -8.76 -0.77
C TYR A 106 1.42 -8.94 0.61
N VAL A 107 1.06 -8.06 1.54
CA VAL A 107 1.45 -8.14 2.95
C VAL A 107 0.23 -8.25 3.85
N ASP A 108 0.35 -9.00 4.93
CA ASP A 108 -0.63 -9.02 6.01
C ASP A 108 -0.13 -8.10 7.13
N LEU A 109 -0.90 -7.06 7.44
CA LEU A 109 -0.59 -6.15 8.55
C LEU A 109 -0.93 -6.76 9.93
N GLY A 110 -1.56 -7.93 9.95
CA GLY A 110 -2.13 -8.55 11.14
C GLY A 110 -3.38 -7.83 11.63
N LYS A 111 -4.01 -8.38 12.68
CA LYS A 111 -5.14 -7.70 13.34
C LYS A 111 -4.64 -6.38 13.93
N ARG A 112 -5.29 -5.27 13.56
CA ARG A 112 -5.07 -3.94 14.11
C ARG A 112 -6.11 -3.67 15.19
N LYS A 113 -5.67 -3.35 16.41
CA LYS A 113 -6.57 -2.82 17.44
C LYS A 113 -6.85 -1.36 17.06
N SER A 114 -8.11 -0.99 16.83
CA SER A 114 -8.49 0.40 16.54
C SER A 114 -9.36 0.91 17.69
N ILE A 115 -9.01 2.07 18.26
CA ILE A 115 -9.90 2.80 19.19
C ILE A 115 -10.83 3.74 18.41
N SER A 116 -10.33 4.30 17.30
CA SER A 116 -11.10 5.07 16.32
C SER A 116 -10.37 5.07 14.97
N GLN A 117 -11.11 5.24 13.87
CA GLN A 117 -10.52 5.35 12.52
C GLN A 117 -9.80 6.70 12.27
N SER A 118 -9.82 7.63 13.23
CA SER A 118 -9.35 9.02 13.07
C SER A 118 -7.92 9.27 13.55
N ASN A 119 -7.33 8.38 14.35
CA ASN A 119 -6.03 8.60 15.00
C ASN A 119 -4.90 7.74 14.41
N LEU A 120 -5.03 7.32 13.14
CA LEU A 120 -4.01 6.49 12.49
C LEU A 120 -2.81 7.36 12.09
N SER A 121 -1.66 7.07 12.68
CA SER A 121 -0.36 7.60 12.27
C SER A 121 0.53 6.45 11.76
N ILE A 122 1.24 6.74 10.68
CA ILE A 122 2.13 5.77 10.03
C ILE A 122 3.47 6.44 9.76
N GLY A 123 4.54 5.81 10.25
CA GLY A 123 5.92 6.18 9.98
C GLY A 123 6.62 5.07 9.21
N SER A 124 7.59 5.40 8.37
CA SER A 124 8.43 4.38 7.72
C SER A 124 9.87 4.85 7.55
N SER A 125 10.82 3.93 7.68
CA SER A 125 12.23 4.10 7.34
C SER A 125 12.58 3.13 6.21
N PRO A 126 12.54 3.58 4.94
CA PRO A 126 12.72 2.72 3.78
C PRO A 126 14.11 2.08 3.72
N LYS A 127 15.16 2.79 4.14
CA LYS A 127 16.53 2.28 4.19
C LYS A 127 16.72 1.19 5.25
N ALA A 128 16.03 1.30 6.37
CA ALA A 128 16.07 0.29 7.43
C ALA A 128 15.01 -0.82 7.23
N HIS A 129 14.17 -0.69 6.20
CA HIS A 129 13.01 -1.54 5.97
C HIS A 129 12.07 -1.62 7.17
N ILE A 130 11.86 -0.50 7.87
CA ILE A 130 10.97 -0.43 9.03
C ILE A 130 9.68 0.32 8.69
N LEU A 131 8.58 -0.22 9.18
CA LEU A 131 7.25 0.39 9.15
C LEU A 131 6.70 0.45 10.58
N VAL A 132 6.16 1.59 10.98
CA VAL A 132 5.55 1.81 12.29
C VAL A 132 4.12 2.26 12.08
N ILE A 133 3.19 1.64 12.79
CA ILE A 133 1.75 1.92 12.70
C ILE A 133 1.23 2.12 14.12
N SER A 134 0.53 3.22 14.39
CA SER A 134 -0.23 3.36 15.63
C SER A 134 -1.41 2.38 15.66
N GLN A 135 -1.63 1.73 16.79
CA GLN A 135 -2.74 0.81 17.01
C GLN A 135 -3.21 0.93 18.45
N GLY A 136 -4.52 0.98 18.69
CA GLY A 136 -5.01 1.09 20.05
C GLY A 136 -4.42 2.32 20.76
N SER A 137 -3.91 2.09 21.97
CA SER A 137 -3.17 3.03 22.81
C SER A 137 -1.66 3.03 22.54
N GLY A 138 -1.17 2.19 21.62
CA GLY A 138 0.25 1.98 21.39
C GLY A 138 0.66 1.92 19.92
N ILE A 139 1.76 1.22 19.65
CA ILE A 139 2.43 1.19 18.35
C ILE A 139 2.91 -0.22 18.00
N ALA A 140 2.77 -0.60 16.74
CA ALA A 140 3.35 -1.81 16.19
C ALA A 140 4.48 -1.46 15.21
N VAL A 141 5.60 -2.17 15.33
CA VAL A 141 6.77 -2.01 14.48
C VAL A 141 6.95 -3.28 13.65
N TYR A 142 7.17 -3.07 12.37
CA TYR A 142 7.31 -4.12 11.38
C TYR A 142 8.64 -3.98 10.63
N ARG A 143 9.25 -5.12 10.31
CA ARG A 143 10.37 -5.23 9.39
C ARG A 143 9.88 -5.77 8.04
N TYR A 144 10.20 -5.05 6.99
CA TYR A 144 9.98 -5.48 5.61
C TYR A 144 11.21 -6.26 5.11
N HIS A 145 10.96 -7.34 4.40
CA HIS A 145 11.98 -8.21 3.80
C HIS A 145 11.91 -8.09 2.28
N PRO A 146 12.73 -7.24 1.63
CA PRO A 146 12.61 -6.94 0.20
C PRO A 146 12.62 -8.16 -0.71
N GLU A 147 13.52 -9.11 -0.44
CA GLU A 147 13.71 -10.33 -1.24
C GLU A 147 12.47 -11.23 -1.25
N THR A 148 11.74 -11.29 -0.13
CA THR A 148 10.58 -12.18 0.03
C THR A 148 9.25 -11.44 -0.03
N LYS A 149 9.28 -10.10 -0.09
CA LYS A 149 8.10 -9.22 -0.02
C LYS A 149 7.21 -9.50 1.20
N LYS A 150 7.82 -9.89 2.32
CA LYS A 150 7.14 -10.16 3.59
C LYS A 150 7.26 -8.98 4.54
N LEU A 151 6.23 -8.79 5.37
CA LEU A 151 6.23 -7.83 6.45
C LEU A 151 6.08 -8.59 7.78
N GLU A 152 7.12 -8.55 8.60
CA GLU A 152 7.19 -9.25 9.88
C GLU A 152 6.94 -8.25 11.01
N LYS A 153 6.02 -8.57 11.93
CA LYS A 153 5.82 -7.77 13.13
C LYS A 153 6.92 -8.12 14.15
N ILE A 154 7.81 -7.17 14.43
CA ILE A 154 8.99 -7.40 15.29
C ILE A 154 8.83 -6.85 16.69
N TRP A 155 7.90 -5.93 16.91
CA TRP A 155 7.66 -5.35 18.25
C TRP A 155 6.27 -4.70 18.35
N VAL A 156 5.70 -4.72 19.56
CA VAL A 156 4.44 -4.08 19.92
C VAL A 156 4.57 -3.46 21.31
N ALA A 157 4.11 -2.22 21.46
CA ALA A 157 3.67 -1.67 22.74
C ALA A 157 2.16 -1.43 22.68
N ASP A 158 1.47 -1.77 23.76
CA ASP A 158 0.04 -1.50 23.99
C ASP A 158 -0.11 -0.37 25.03
#